data_AF-A0A0D0E908-F1
#
_entry.id   AF-A0A0D0E908-F1
#
_cell.length_a   1.000
_cell.length_b   1.000
_cell.length_c   1.000
_cell.angle_alpha   90.00
_cell.angle_beta   90.00
_cell.angle_gamma   90.00
#
_symmetry.space_group_name_H-M   'P 1'
#
loop_
_entity.id
_entity.type
_entity.pdbx_description
1 polymer ?
#
loop_
_entity_poly.entity_id
_entity_poly.type
_entity_poly.pdbx_seq_one_letter_code
_entity_poly.pdbx_strand_id
1 'polypeptide(L)'
;LLFQYRRLFHTIAARDFGPGSVPPAIVCWVDVVLARLGDLSAFVAAGFHENHPDQTLPDVLKVQRQEDNLRAAIQLPDNWDMVASILSSERVSPAAKRLSMRLMLGQYILYPTLSGGHRSVDSTTQQLLSAFAEFVRYSAGRVDELSVYGPSLQQLMHQERLTSAIAVSLFAAADIAQKSNVASVAPQGFRPQTMAAVMRLLRFVLHTGEQLTRTTSLVPREHLDAPTNVIIRWGVVPKWAWSVWLECQSLYADTIVCL
;
A
#
# COMPACT_ATOMS: atom_id res chain seq x y z
N LEU A 1 17.38 -11.30 -6.08
CA LEU A 1 17.60 -12.71 -5.70
C LEU A 1 16.29 -13.50 -5.59
N LEU A 2 15.34 -13.16 -4.69
CA LEU A 2 14.08 -13.94 -4.55
C LEU A 2 13.33 -14.18 -5.87
N PHE A 3 13.08 -13.13 -6.65
CA PHE A 3 12.40 -13.23 -7.95
C PHE A 3 13.18 -14.07 -8.99
N GLN A 4 14.52 -14.09 -8.93
CA GLN A 4 15.33 -14.95 -9.80
C GLN A 4 15.15 -16.43 -9.42
N TYR A 5 15.13 -16.75 -8.13
CA TYR A 5 14.81 -18.10 -7.66
C TYR A 5 13.40 -18.50 -8.06
N ARG A 6 12.41 -17.62 -7.90
CA ARG A 6 11.02 -17.86 -8.29
C ARG A 6 10.92 -18.25 -9.76
N ARG A 7 11.53 -17.46 -10.64
CA ARG A 7 11.59 -17.75 -12.08
C ARG A 7 12.26 -19.09 -12.38
N LEU A 8 13.33 -19.43 -11.66
CA LEU A 8 14.02 -20.71 -11.80
C LEU A 8 13.10 -21.88 -11.42
N PHE A 9 12.41 -21.82 -10.27
CA PHE A 9 11.48 -22.87 -9.85
C PHE A 9 10.28 -23.00 -10.78
N HIS A 10 9.71 -21.88 -11.23
CA HIS A 10 8.63 -21.90 -12.23
C HIS A 10 9.10 -22.51 -13.54
N THR A 11 10.32 -22.21 -14.00
CA THR A 11 10.89 -22.80 -15.22
C THR A 11 11.12 -24.30 -15.07
N ILE A 12 11.58 -24.76 -13.91
CA ILE A 12 11.75 -26.21 -13.65
C ILE A 12 10.40 -26.90 -13.65
N ALA A 13 9.44 -26.41 -12.87
CA ALA A 13 8.11 -27.00 -12.79
C ALA A 13 7.37 -26.97 -14.15
N ALA A 14 7.54 -25.91 -14.94
CA ALA A 14 6.94 -25.81 -16.27
C ALA A 14 7.41 -26.90 -17.25
N ARG A 15 8.61 -27.47 -17.06
CA ARG A 15 9.15 -28.55 -17.91
C ARG A 15 8.48 -29.90 -17.67
N ASP A 16 7.85 -30.07 -16.51
CA ASP A 16 7.23 -31.34 -16.13
C ASP A 16 5.80 -31.48 -16.68
N PHE A 17 5.26 -30.42 -17.31
CA PHE A 17 3.93 -30.44 -17.92
C PHE A 17 3.99 -30.83 -19.40
N GLY A 18 3.25 -31.87 -19.77
CA GLY A 18 3.14 -32.35 -21.14
C GLY A 18 2.36 -31.38 -22.06
N PRO A 19 2.56 -31.47 -23.39
CA PRO A 19 1.79 -30.68 -24.33
C PRO A 19 0.29 -31.01 -24.23
N GLY A 20 -0.53 -30.00 -23.93
CA GLY A 20 -1.99 -30.12 -23.85
C GLY A 20 -2.59 -30.11 -22.44
N SER A 21 -1.79 -30.14 -21.37
CA SER A 21 -2.29 -29.93 -20.00
C SER A 21 -2.42 -28.45 -19.68
N VAL A 22 -3.53 -28.02 -19.07
CA VAL A 22 -3.63 -26.71 -18.44
C VAL A 22 -2.60 -26.67 -17.30
N PRO A 23 -1.61 -25.76 -17.33
CA PRO A 23 -0.59 -25.72 -16.29
C PRO A 23 -1.25 -25.40 -14.94
N PRO A 24 -1.10 -26.26 -13.92
CA PRO A 24 -1.60 -25.96 -12.59
C PRO A 24 -0.88 -24.74 -12.03
N ALA A 25 -1.51 -24.08 -11.04
CA ALA A 25 -0.86 -22.99 -10.32
C ALA A 25 0.40 -23.54 -9.61
N ILE A 26 1.58 -23.10 -10.06
CA ILE A 26 2.85 -23.49 -9.46
C ILE A 26 3.03 -22.67 -8.18
N VAL A 27 3.26 -23.36 -7.07
CA VAL A 27 3.58 -22.74 -5.78
C VAL A 27 5.00 -23.11 -5.43
N CYS A 28 5.83 -22.12 -5.12
CA CYS A 28 7.20 -22.33 -4.66
C CYS A 28 7.42 -21.68 -3.29
N TRP A 29 8.52 -22.05 -2.63
CA TRP A 29 8.87 -21.49 -1.31
C TRP A 29 9.06 -19.95 -1.36
N VAL A 30 9.40 -19.40 -2.52
CA VAL A 30 9.52 -17.94 -2.68
C VAL A 30 8.16 -17.27 -2.50
N ASP A 31 7.06 -17.88 -2.95
CA ASP A 31 5.71 -17.34 -2.75
C ASP A 31 5.37 -17.25 -1.26
N VAL A 32 5.78 -18.26 -0.46
CA VAL A 32 5.62 -18.26 0.99
C VAL A 32 6.42 -17.12 1.62
N VAL A 33 7.67 -16.94 1.20
CA VAL A 33 8.53 -15.85 1.70
C VAL A 33 7.95 -14.48 1.33
N LEU A 34 7.47 -14.29 0.10
CA LEU A 34 6.84 -13.05 -0.33
C LEU A 34 5.55 -12.76 0.46
N ALA A 35 4.70 -13.75 0.68
CA ALA A 35 3.50 -13.60 1.50
C ALA A 35 3.84 -13.13 2.92
N ARG A 36 4.82 -13.79 3.58
CA ARG A 36 5.26 -13.44 4.94
C ARG A 36 5.96 -12.09 5.01
N LEU A 37 6.78 -11.74 4.02
CA LEU A 37 7.40 -10.42 3.94
C LEU A 37 6.37 -9.31 3.78
N GLY A 38 5.29 -9.56 3.02
CA GLY A 38 4.18 -8.62 2.91
C GLY A 38 3.47 -8.40 4.25
N ASP A 39 3.13 -9.48 4.96
CA ASP A 39 2.52 -9.36 6.29
C ASP A 39 3.45 -8.65 7.29
N LEU A 40 4.74 -9.01 7.30
CA LEU A 40 5.74 -8.37 8.15
C LEU A 40 5.88 -6.88 7.83
N SER A 41 5.91 -6.50 6.55
CA SER A 41 6.01 -5.10 6.15
C SER A 41 4.81 -4.29 6.63
N ALA A 42 3.60 -4.82 6.49
CA ALA A 42 2.40 -4.16 7.02
C ALA A 42 2.44 -4.04 8.55
N PHE A 43 2.87 -5.10 9.23
CA PHE A 43 2.93 -5.15 10.69
C PHE A 43 3.97 -4.19 11.28
N VAL A 44 5.17 -4.16 10.71
CA VAL A 44 6.23 -3.21 11.08
C VAL A 44 5.77 -1.79 10.78
N ALA A 45 5.16 -1.56 9.61
CA ALA A 45 4.68 -0.22 9.24
C ALA A 45 3.60 0.30 10.20
N ALA A 46 2.71 -0.58 10.65
CA ALA A 46 1.71 -0.32 11.68
C ALA A 46 2.29 -0.22 13.09
N GLY A 47 3.61 -0.33 13.26
CA GLY A 47 4.28 -0.10 14.52
C GLY A 47 4.07 -1.17 15.58
N PHE A 48 3.87 -2.42 15.16
CA PHE A 48 3.64 -3.56 16.05
C PHE A 48 2.38 -3.45 16.91
N HIS A 49 1.36 -2.67 16.50
CA HIS A 49 0.10 -2.59 17.24
C HIS A 49 -0.47 -3.99 17.53
N GLU A 50 -0.68 -4.28 18.82
CA GLU A 50 -0.99 -5.59 19.38
C GLU A 50 -2.35 -6.15 18.93
N ASN A 51 -3.25 -5.31 18.42
CA ASN A 51 -4.53 -5.73 17.85
C ASN A 51 -4.37 -6.28 16.42
N HIS A 52 -3.44 -7.23 16.23
CA HIS A 52 -3.43 -7.99 15.00
C HIS A 52 -4.76 -8.76 14.95
N PRO A 53 -5.62 -8.54 13.94
CA PRO A 53 -6.95 -9.18 13.88
C PRO A 53 -6.88 -10.72 13.90
N ASP A 54 -5.69 -11.29 13.71
CA ASP A 54 -5.45 -12.74 13.77
C ASP A 54 -5.45 -13.30 15.20
N GLN A 55 -5.18 -12.52 16.24
CA GLN A 55 -5.17 -13.05 17.61
C GLN A 55 -6.56 -13.50 18.07
N THR A 56 -7.60 -12.81 17.59
CA THR A 56 -9.01 -13.10 17.93
C THR A 56 -9.72 -13.98 16.90
N LEU A 57 -9.07 -14.29 15.77
CA LEU A 57 -9.67 -15.11 14.72
C LEU A 57 -9.64 -16.61 15.10
N PRO A 58 -10.73 -17.36 14.86
CA PRO A 58 -10.72 -18.82 14.90
C PRO A 58 -9.61 -19.40 14.00
N ASP A 59 -9.03 -20.53 14.41
CA ASP A 59 -7.87 -21.11 13.70
C ASP A 59 -8.17 -21.47 12.25
N VAL A 60 -9.40 -21.88 11.94
CA VAL A 60 -9.85 -22.12 10.55
C VAL A 60 -9.69 -20.88 9.69
N LEU A 61 -10.06 -19.70 10.20
CA LEU A 61 -9.93 -18.44 9.46
C LEU A 61 -8.47 -17.98 9.34
N LYS A 62 -7.61 -18.33 10.31
CA LYS A 62 -6.17 -18.08 10.19
C LYS A 62 -5.57 -18.91 9.05
N VAL A 63 -5.92 -20.18 8.94
CA VAL A 63 -5.46 -21.05 7.85
C VAL A 63 -5.97 -20.53 6.51
N GLN A 64 -7.27 -20.21 6.42
CA GLN A 64 -7.87 -19.62 5.23
C GLN A 64 -7.12 -18.36 4.77
N ARG A 65 -6.82 -17.44 5.71
CA ARG A 65 -6.09 -16.21 5.41
C ARG A 65 -4.67 -16.48 4.92
N GLN A 66 -3.99 -17.48 5.49
CA GLN A 66 -2.65 -17.87 5.04
C GLN A 66 -2.68 -18.45 3.62
N GLU A 67 -3.67 -19.29 3.31
CA GLU A 67 -3.87 -19.80 1.96
C GLU A 67 -4.19 -18.67 0.97
N ASP A 68 -5.03 -17.71 1.34
CA ASP A 68 -5.38 -16.58 0.49
C ASP A 68 -4.17 -15.66 0.24
N ASN A 69 -3.34 -15.46 1.26
CA ASN A 69 -2.07 -14.74 1.10
C ASN A 69 -1.10 -15.49 0.17
N LEU A 70 -1.08 -16.82 0.21
CA LEU A 70 -0.28 -17.64 -0.70
C LEU A 70 -0.83 -17.56 -2.14
N ARG A 71 -2.15 -17.66 -2.31
CA ARG A 71 -2.83 -17.46 -3.62
C ARG A 71 -2.58 -16.07 -4.19
N ALA A 72 -2.48 -15.06 -3.34
CA ALA A 72 -2.10 -13.70 -3.71
C ALA A 72 -0.64 -13.63 -4.18
N ALA A 73 0.27 -14.32 -3.50
CA ALA A 73 1.69 -14.37 -3.86
C ALA A 73 1.93 -15.01 -5.22
N ILE A 74 1.21 -16.10 -5.53
CA ILE A 74 1.30 -16.79 -6.84
C ILE A 74 1.00 -15.82 -8.01
N GLN A 75 0.06 -14.88 -7.83
CA GLN A 75 -0.32 -13.92 -8.86
C GLN A 75 0.69 -12.78 -9.08
N LEU A 76 1.74 -12.70 -8.25
CA LEU A 76 2.83 -11.75 -8.48
C LEU A 76 3.61 -12.15 -9.75
N PRO A 77 4.27 -11.21 -10.45
CA PRO A 77 5.12 -11.51 -11.60
C PRO A 77 6.45 -12.12 -11.17
N ASP A 78 7.16 -12.72 -12.11
CA ASP A 78 8.48 -13.32 -11.87
C ASP A 78 9.62 -12.31 -11.74
N ASN A 79 9.37 -11.02 -12.01
CA ASN A 79 10.36 -9.95 -11.90
C ASN A 79 9.85 -8.81 -11.00
N TRP A 80 10.71 -8.27 -10.14
CA TRP A 80 10.37 -7.17 -9.22
C TRP A 80 9.89 -5.93 -9.97
N ASP A 81 10.52 -5.59 -11.10
CA ASP A 81 10.21 -4.38 -11.87
C ASP A 81 8.77 -4.37 -12.40
N MET A 82 8.16 -5.55 -12.54
CA MET A 82 6.77 -5.72 -12.97
C MET A 82 5.78 -5.70 -11.79
N VAL A 83 6.23 -5.71 -10.53
CA VAL A 83 5.33 -5.80 -9.37
C VAL A 83 4.37 -4.60 -9.31
N ALA A 84 4.82 -3.42 -9.72
CA ALA A 84 3.98 -2.23 -9.76
C ALA A 84 2.89 -2.31 -10.84
N SER A 85 3.13 -2.98 -11.97
CA SER A 85 2.14 -3.12 -13.04
C SER A 85 0.94 -3.98 -12.63
N ILE A 86 1.03 -4.71 -11.51
CA ILE A 86 -0.10 -5.43 -10.92
C ILE A 86 -1.19 -4.46 -10.45
N LEU A 87 -0.81 -3.28 -9.98
CA LEU A 87 -1.75 -2.34 -9.37
C LEU A 87 -2.81 -1.86 -10.38
N SER A 88 -2.40 -1.64 -11.62
CA SER A 88 -3.26 -1.26 -12.74
C SER A 88 -3.91 -2.45 -13.46
N SER A 89 -3.50 -3.69 -13.18
CA SER A 89 -4.07 -4.87 -13.84
C SER A 89 -5.48 -5.19 -13.34
N GLU A 90 -6.45 -5.32 -14.26
CA GLU A 90 -7.80 -5.79 -13.93
C GLU A 90 -7.88 -7.31 -13.70
N ARG A 91 -6.88 -8.05 -14.18
CA ARG A 91 -6.86 -9.53 -14.14
C ARG A 91 -6.35 -10.08 -12.81
N VAL A 92 -5.74 -9.23 -11.98
CA VAL A 92 -5.13 -9.64 -10.73
C VAL A 92 -6.08 -9.39 -9.57
N SER A 93 -6.19 -10.37 -8.67
CA SER A 93 -7.08 -10.29 -7.52
C SER A 93 -6.73 -9.12 -6.58
N PRO A 94 -7.72 -8.58 -5.86
CA PRO A 94 -7.47 -7.55 -4.85
C PRO A 94 -6.47 -7.98 -3.76
N ALA A 95 -6.42 -9.27 -3.41
CA ALA A 95 -5.47 -9.80 -2.44
C ALA A 95 -4.02 -9.67 -2.92
N ALA A 96 -3.76 -10.00 -4.19
CA ALA A 96 -2.46 -9.84 -4.81
C ALA A 96 -2.04 -8.36 -4.95
N LYS A 97 -2.97 -7.45 -5.27
CA LYS A 97 -2.71 -6.00 -5.23
C LYS A 97 -2.34 -5.51 -3.83
N ARG A 98 -3.05 -5.99 -2.79
CA ARG A 98 -2.71 -5.67 -1.39
C ARG A 98 -1.32 -6.18 -1.03
N LEU A 99 -1.00 -7.42 -1.39
CA LEU A 99 0.31 -8.01 -1.13
C LEU A 99 1.43 -7.23 -1.83
N SER A 100 1.26 -6.89 -3.10
CA SER A 100 2.27 -6.12 -3.85
C SER A 100 2.53 -4.76 -3.22
N MET A 101 1.50 -4.04 -2.77
CA MET A 101 1.66 -2.79 -2.02
C MET A 101 2.42 -2.97 -0.71
N ARG A 102 2.12 -4.02 0.06
CA ARG A 102 2.84 -4.29 1.31
C ARG A 102 4.32 -4.58 1.07
N LEU A 103 4.65 -5.32 0.01
CA LEU A 103 6.03 -5.56 -0.39
C LEU A 103 6.72 -4.26 -0.83
N MET A 104 6.04 -3.44 -1.63
CA MET A 104 6.56 -2.14 -2.07
C MET A 104 6.76 -1.19 -0.89
N LEU A 105 5.90 -1.22 0.12
CA LEU A 105 6.07 -0.46 1.37
C LEU A 105 7.38 -0.87 2.08
N GLY A 106 7.63 -2.17 2.17
CA GLY A 106 8.88 -2.71 2.69
C GLY A 106 10.11 -2.18 1.94
N GLN A 107 10.07 -2.22 0.60
CA GLN A 107 11.20 -1.83 -0.24
C GLN A 107 11.45 -0.31 -0.30
N TYR A 108 10.39 0.49 -0.44
CA TYR A 108 10.50 1.93 -0.75
C TYR A 108 10.40 2.85 0.48
N ILE A 109 9.80 2.38 1.58
CA ILE A 109 9.62 3.20 2.79
C ILE A 109 10.38 2.61 3.97
N LEU A 110 10.10 1.35 4.32
CA LEU A 110 10.67 0.75 5.54
C LEU A 110 12.17 0.55 5.41
N TYR A 111 12.63 -0.11 4.34
CA TYR A 111 14.05 -0.42 4.18
C TYR A 111 14.96 0.82 4.18
N PRO A 112 14.70 1.90 3.42
CA PRO A 112 15.53 3.10 3.46
C PRO A 112 15.52 3.77 4.84
N THR A 113 14.35 3.82 5.50
CA THR A 113 14.21 4.45 6.82
C THR A 113 14.95 3.67 7.90
N LEU A 114 14.86 2.34 7.88
CA LEU A 114 15.52 1.48 8.87
C LEU A 114 17.02 1.32 8.63
N SER A 115 17.47 1.39 7.38
CA SER A 115 18.89 1.23 7.03
C SER A 115 19.69 2.53 7.13
N GLY A 116 19.04 3.67 7.40
CA GLY A 116 19.67 5.00 7.43
C GLY A 116 20.23 5.47 6.07
N GLY A 117 19.98 4.73 4.99
CA GLY A 117 20.55 4.97 3.68
C GLY A 117 19.58 5.68 2.74
N HIS A 118 20.04 6.77 2.11
CA HIS A 118 19.33 7.37 0.98
C HIS A 118 19.52 6.48 -0.26
N ARG A 119 18.56 5.59 -0.53
CA ARG A 119 18.50 4.97 -1.85
C ARG A 119 17.98 6.01 -2.84
N SER A 120 18.79 6.31 -3.85
CA SER A 120 18.33 6.91 -5.10
C SER A 120 17.22 6.03 -5.65
N VAL A 121 16.00 6.55 -5.73
CA VAL A 121 14.92 5.90 -6.48
C VAL A 121 15.20 6.21 -7.94
N ASP A 122 15.75 5.22 -8.64
CA ASP A 122 16.14 5.37 -10.04
C ASP A 122 14.92 5.51 -10.96
N SER A 123 15.18 5.59 -12.27
CA SER A 123 14.31 5.93 -13.40
C SER A 123 12.92 5.28 -13.45
N THR A 124 12.66 4.25 -12.65
CA THR A 124 11.36 3.59 -12.42
C THR A 124 10.34 4.46 -11.69
N THR A 125 10.75 5.60 -11.11
CA THR A 125 9.88 6.47 -10.29
C THR A 125 8.61 6.94 -11.02
N GLN A 126 8.69 7.26 -12.32
CA GLN A 126 7.52 7.76 -13.05
C GLN A 126 6.46 6.68 -13.32
N GLN A 127 6.89 5.45 -13.63
CA GLN A 127 5.98 4.31 -13.81
C GLN A 127 5.36 3.88 -12.48
N LEU A 128 6.14 3.97 -11.39
CA LEU A 128 5.63 3.73 -10.03
C LEU A 128 4.56 4.76 -9.66
N LEU A 129 4.81 6.05 -9.90
CA LEU A 129 3.85 7.09 -9.57
C LEU A 129 2.55 6.94 -10.36
N SER A 130 2.61 6.61 -11.65
CA SER A 130 1.39 6.41 -12.45
C SER A 130 0.57 5.20 -11.96
N ALA A 131 1.23 4.08 -11.63
CA ALA A 131 0.59 2.90 -11.07
C ALA A 131 -0.06 3.19 -9.70
N PHE A 132 0.63 3.92 -8.82
CA PHE A 132 0.06 4.34 -7.53
C PHE A 132 -1.09 5.33 -7.69
N ALA A 133 -0.98 6.30 -8.61
CA ALA A 133 -2.05 7.26 -8.89
C ALA A 133 -3.32 6.58 -9.40
N GLU A 134 -3.20 5.58 -10.25
CA GLU A 134 -4.33 4.76 -10.70
C GLU A 134 -4.95 3.97 -9.56
N PHE A 135 -4.12 3.30 -8.76
CA PHE A 135 -4.59 2.53 -7.60
C PHE A 135 -5.29 3.40 -6.55
N VAL A 136 -4.77 4.60 -6.28
CA VAL A 136 -5.38 5.57 -5.37
C VAL A 136 -6.77 5.99 -5.86
N ARG A 137 -6.92 6.27 -7.17
CA ARG A 137 -8.22 6.61 -7.76
C ARG A 137 -9.22 5.46 -7.64
N TYR A 138 -8.78 4.24 -7.94
CA TYR A 138 -9.58 3.03 -7.78
C TYR A 138 -10.02 2.83 -6.32
N SER A 139 -9.08 2.99 -5.37
CA SER A 139 -9.36 2.81 -3.94
C SER A 139 -10.31 3.88 -3.40
N ALA A 140 -10.21 5.12 -3.86
CA ALA A 140 -11.10 6.19 -3.46
C ALA A 140 -12.56 5.90 -3.84
N GLY A 141 -12.81 5.33 -5.04
CA GLY A 141 -14.16 4.90 -5.43
C GLY A 141 -14.72 3.79 -4.53
N ARG A 142 -13.87 2.84 -4.11
CA ARG A 142 -14.29 1.77 -3.18
C ARG A 142 -14.62 2.26 -1.78
N VAL A 143 -13.95 3.31 -1.30
CA VAL A 143 -14.27 3.91 0.01
C VAL A 143 -15.68 4.49 0.01
N ASP A 144 -16.09 5.13 -1.09
CA ASP A 144 -17.43 5.69 -1.22
C ASP A 144 -18.49 4.56 -1.16
N GLU A 145 -18.25 3.43 -1.81
CA GLU A 145 -19.13 2.24 -1.72
C GLU A 145 -19.21 1.68 -0.29
N LEU A 146 -18.07 1.53 0.39
CA LEU A 146 -18.01 0.94 1.74
C LEU A 146 -18.71 1.80 2.80
N SER A 147 -18.75 3.12 2.60
CA SER A 147 -19.43 4.05 3.52
C SER A 147 -20.94 3.80 3.62
N VAL A 148 -21.54 3.12 2.63
CA VAL A 148 -22.98 2.81 2.57
C VAL A 148 -23.37 1.62 3.46
N TYR A 149 -22.45 0.70 3.76
CA TYR A 149 -22.77 -0.61 4.35
C TYR A 149 -22.75 -0.69 5.89
N GLY A 150 -22.55 0.44 6.59
CA GLY A 150 -22.74 0.52 8.04
C GLY A 150 -21.71 -0.24 8.92
N PRO A 151 -21.97 -0.33 10.24
CA PRO A 151 -20.98 -0.76 11.25
C PRO A 151 -20.68 -2.26 11.31
N SER A 152 -21.44 -3.12 10.62
CA SER A 152 -21.21 -4.58 10.62
C SER A 152 -19.94 -5.02 9.89
N LEU A 153 -19.24 -4.10 9.22
CA LEU A 153 -18.04 -4.37 8.42
C LEU A 153 -16.74 -3.82 9.04
N GLN A 154 -16.70 -3.57 10.35
CA GLN A 154 -15.54 -2.97 11.03
C GLN A 154 -14.18 -3.59 10.66
N GLN A 155 -14.07 -4.92 10.61
CA GLN A 155 -12.82 -5.60 10.25
C GLN A 155 -12.41 -5.35 8.80
N LEU A 156 -13.38 -5.39 7.88
CA LEU A 156 -13.17 -5.08 6.47
C LEU A 156 -12.77 -3.61 6.28
N MET A 157 -13.45 -2.69 6.98
CA MET A 157 -13.12 -1.27 6.99
C MET A 157 -11.71 -1.03 7.53
N HIS A 158 -11.30 -1.70 8.60
CA HIS A 158 -9.94 -1.58 9.13
C HIS A 158 -8.89 -2.02 8.11
N GLN A 159 -9.12 -3.15 7.42
CA GLN A 159 -8.22 -3.63 6.38
C GLN A 159 -8.13 -2.67 5.18
N GLU A 160 -9.26 -2.10 4.76
CA GLU A 160 -9.30 -1.12 3.65
C GLU A 160 -8.68 0.22 4.06
N ARG A 161 -8.85 0.66 5.31
CA ARG A 161 -8.14 1.82 5.88
C ARG A 161 -6.64 1.60 5.87
N LEU A 162 -6.17 0.44 6.34
CA LEU A 162 -4.74 0.09 6.31
C LEU A 162 -4.20 0.06 4.87
N THR A 163 -4.97 -0.53 3.94
CA THR A 163 -4.59 -0.58 2.52
C THR A 163 -4.51 0.82 1.92
N SER A 164 -5.45 1.70 2.26
CA SER A 164 -5.46 3.10 1.83
C SER A 164 -4.27 3.89 2.40
N ALA A 165 -3.94 3.67 3.68
CA ALA A 165 -2.77 4.30 4.30
C ALA A 165 -1.46 3.92 3.61
N ILE A 166 -1.31 2.64 3.26
CA ILE A 166 -0.14 2.16 2.50
C ILE A 166 -0.11 2.77 1.10
N ALA A 167 -1.25 2.80 0.39
CA ALA A 167 -1.34 3.37 -0.95
C ALA A 167 -0.96 4.87 -0.97
N VAL A 168 -1.47 5.65 -0.03
CA VAL A 168 -1.13 7.07 0.12
C VAL A 168 0.36 7.26 0.46
N SER A 169 0.90 6.43 1.35
CA SER A 169 2.31 6.50 1.73
C SER A 169 3.24 6.21 0.54
N LEU A 170 2.92 5.19 -0.26
CA LEU A 170 3.67 4.85 -1.47
C LEU A 170 3.57 5.93 -2.54
N PHE A 171 2.39 6.51 -2.72
CA PHE A 171 2.19 7.64 -3.63
C PHE A 171 3.04 8.85 -3.20
N ALA A 172 2.99 9.22 -1.91
CA ALA A 172 3.78 10.30 -1.35
C ALA A 172 5.29 10.07 -1.52
N ALA A 173 5.76 8.84 -1.27
CA ALA A 173 7.16 8.46 -1.48
C ALA A 173 7.59 8.62 -2.95
N ALA A 174 6.76 8.13 -3.88
CA ALA A 174 7.03 8.22 -5.32
C ALA A 174 7.04 9.67 -5.82
N ASP A 175 6.14 10.52 -5.31
CA ASP A 175 6.13 11.95 -5.64
C ASP A 175 7.37 12.69 -5.17
N ILE A 176 7.75 12.52 -3.89
CA ILE A 176 8.96 13.12 -3.33
C ILE A 176 10.18 12.70 -4.17
N ALA A 177 10.28 11.41 -4.49
CA ALA A 177 11.36 10.88 -5.31
C ALA A 177 11.37 11.51 -6.71
N GLN A 178 10.22 11.68 -7.36
CA GLN A 178 10.13 12.31 -8.68
C GLN A 178 10.58 13.78 -8.63
N LYS A 179 10.12 14.55 -7.63
CA LYS A 179 10.49 15.97 -7.46
C LYS A 179 11.99 16.15 -7.17
N SER A 180 12.62 15.18 -6.51
CA SER A 180 14.06 15.22 -6.21
C SER A 180 14.96 14.98 -7.44
N ASN A 181 14.42 14.39 -8.52
CA ASN A 181 15.16 14.13 -9.75
C ASN A 181 15.19 15.40 -10.63
N VAL A 182 16.18 16.27 -10.37
CA VAL A 182 16.41 17.61 -10.95
C VAL A 182 16.51 17.66 -12.49
N ALA A 183 16.55 16.52 -13.19
CA ALA A 183 16.70 16.46 -14.66
C ALA A 183 15.37 16.41 -15.44
N SER A 184 14.22 16.36 -14.78
CA SER A 184 12.91 16.26 -15.43
C SER A 184 12.29 17.63 -15.71
N VAL A 185 12.15 17.96 -16.99
CA VAL A 185 11.43 19.12 -17.56
C VAL A 185 10.09 19.36 -16.85
N ALA A 186 9.97 20.52 -16.20
CA ALA A 186 8.81 21.09 -15.50
C ALA A 186 8.13 20.17 -14.44
N PRO A 187 7.75 20.70 -13.27
CA PRO A 187 6.91 19.94 -12.34
C PRO A 187 5.57 19.67 -13.05
N GLN A 188 5.36 18.43 -13.49
CA GLN A 188 4.04 17.99 -13.90
C GLN A 188 3.20 17.92 -12.64
N GLY A 189 2.58 19.04 -12.29
CA GLY A 189 1.62 19.12 -11.20
C GLY A 189 0.58 18.02 -11.35
N PHE A 190 0.16 17.46 -10.22
CA PHE A 190 -0.82 16.39 -10.23
C PHE A 190 -2.10 16.78 -10.95
N ARG A 191 -2.70 15.83 -11.66
CA ARG A 191 -4.07 16.00 -12.13
C ARG A 191 -4.96 16.24 -10.89
N PRO A 192 -5.83 17.27 -10.89
CA PRO A 192 -6.70 17.59 -9.76
C PRO A 192 -7.49 16.39 -9.21
N GLN A 193 -7.85 15.47 -10.09
CA GLN A 193 -8.57 14.24 -9.76
C GLN A 193 -7.77 13.29 -8.86
N THR A 194 -6.46 13.11 -9.12
CA THR A 194 -5.61 12.25 -8.29
C THR A 194 -5.42 12.86 -6.92
N MET A 195 -5.18 14.18 -6.84
CA MET A 195 -5.06 14.88 -5.56
C MET A 195 -6.35 14.76 -4.75
N ALA A 196 -7.52 14.99 -5.36
CA ALA A 196 -8.80 14.80 -4.69
C ALA A 196 -8.99 13.37 -4.15
N ALA A 197 -8.56 12.35 -4.91
CA ALA A 197 -8.58 10.96 -4.45
C ALA A 197 -7.64 10.72 -3.26
N VAL A 198 -6.41 11.24 -3.28
CA VAL A 198 -5.48 11.15 -2.16
C VAL A 198 -6.07 11.80 -0.91
N MET A 199 -6.65 13.00 -1.03
CA MET A 199 -7.26 13.70 0.09
C MET A 199 -8.46 12.93 0.67
N ARG A 200 -9.28 12.28 -0.17
CA ARG A 200 -10.35 11.39 0.30
C ARG A 200 -9.82 10.20 1.08
N LEU A 201 -8.78 9.53 0.56
CA LEU A 201 -8.15 8.41 1.27
C LEU A 201 -7.51 8.85 2.58
N LEU A 202 -6.85 10.01 2.61
CA LEU A 202 -6.31 10.59 3.85
C LEU A 202 -7.41 10.82 4.88
N ARG A 203 -8.53 11.43 4.49
CA ARG A 203 -9.67 11.61 5.40
C ARG A 203 -10.19 10.27 5.89
N PHE A 204 -10.36 9.30 5.01
CA PHE A 204 -10.81 7.95 5.38
C PHE A 204 -9.86 7.25 6.36
N VAL A 205 -8.55 7.45 6.21
CA VAL A 205 -7.54 6.92 7.12
C VAL A 205 -7.55 7.66 8.45
N LEU A 206 -7.69 8.98 8.47
CA LEU A 206 -7.60 9.79 9.69
C LEU A 206 -8.91 9.84 10.50
N HIS A 207 -10.07 9.70 9.87
CA HIS A 207 -11.37 9.76 10.54
C HIS A 207 -11.77 8.37 11.04
N THR A 208 -11.62 8.12 12.34
CA THR A 208 -11.97 6.85 12.99
C THR A 208 -13.46 6.70 13.36
N GLY A 209 -14.37 7.47 12.75
CA GLY A 209 -15.81 7.35 13.01
C GLY A 209 -16.30 7.97 14.32
N GLU A 210 -15.41 8.48 15.18
CA GLU A 210 -15.80 9.38 16.25
C GLU A 210 -16.12 10.74 15.64
N GLN A 211 -17.33 11.25 15.86
CA GLN A 211 -17.69 12.61 15.49
C GLN A 211 -16.79 13.57 16.27
N LEU A 212 -15.70 14.01 15.63
CA LEU A 212 -14.84 15.08 16.12
C LEU A 212 -15.74 16.30 16.30
N THR A 213 -16.12 16.58 17.55
CA THR A 213 -16.69 17.87 17.90
C THR A 213 -15.59 18.90 17.65
N ARG A 214 -15.92 20.07 17.08
CA ARG A 214 -14.94 21.09 16.64
C ARG A 214 -13.94 21.52 17.74
N THR A 215 -14.23 21.23 19.00
CA THR A 215 -13.41 21.52 20.18
C THR A 215 -12.35 20.47 20.52
N THR A 216 -12.45 19.22 20.02
CA THR A 216 -11.44 18.17 20.28
C THR A 216 -10.30 18.12 19.26
N SER A 217 -10.33 18.97 18.23
CA SER A 217 -9.39 18.93 17.10
C SER A 217 -7.94 19.33 17.44
N LEU A 218 -7.67 19.83 18.65
CA LEU A 218 -6.34 20.32 19.05
C LEU A 218 -5.64 19.43 20.09
N VAL A 219 -6.29 18.35 20.54
CA VAL A 219 -5.67 17.44 21.52
C VAL A 219 -4.91 16.35 20.75
N PRO A 220 -3.59 16.20 20.95
CA PRO A 220 -2.84 15.08 20.39
C PRO A 220 -3.50 13.76 20.78
N ARG A 221 -3.77 12.89 19.80
CA ARG A 221 -4.28 11.55 20.11
C ARG A 221 -3.17 10.75 20.78
N GLU A 222 -3.42 10.34 22.02
CA GLU A 222 -2.49 9.51 22.79
C GLU A 222 -2.30 8.12 22.15
N HIS A 223 -3.32 7.63 21.43
CA HIS A 223 -3.32 6.31 20.80
C HIS A 223 -3.63 6.45 19.30
N LEU A 224 -2.61 6.21 18.48
CA LEU A 224 -2.79 6.08 17.03
C LEU A 224 -3.24 4.65 16.71
N ASP A 225 -4.17 4.48 15.77
CA ASP A 225 -4.49 3.15 15.25
C ASP A 225 -3.51 2.75 14.14
N ALA A 226 -3.47 1.46 13.78
CA ALA A 226 -2.53 0.94 12.78
C ALA A 226 -2.50 1.72 11.45
N PRO A 227 -3.64 2.06 10.80
CA PRO A 227 -3.64 2.88 9.59
C PRO A 227 -3.05 4.28 9.79
N THR A 228 -3.41 4.97 10.88
CA THR A 228 -2.88 6.31 11.16
C THR A 228 -1.38 6.26 11.48
N ASN A 229 -0.94 5.21 12.18
CA ASN A 229 0.46 4.99 12.49
C ASN A 229 1.31 4.84 11.21
N VAL A 230 0.81 4.13 10.18
CA VAL A 230 1.48 4.01 8.88
C VAL A 230 1.71 5.38 8.23
N ILE A 231 0.71 6.28 8.30
CA ILE A 231 0.80 7.62 7.72
C ILE A 231 1.85 8.47 8.45
N ILE A 232 1.82 8.48 9.78
CA ILE A 232 2.58 9.45 10.59
C ILE A 232 4.01 8.96 10.87
N ARG A 233 4.17 7.70 11.33
CA ARG A 233 5.41 7.20 11.95
C ARG A 233 6.65 7.28 11.06
N TRP A 234 6.48 7.04 9.77
CA TRP A 234 7.59 6.99 8.81
C TRP A 234 7.94 8.36 8.23
N GLY A 235 7.16 9.40 8.56
CA GLY A 235 7.41 10.79 8.17
C GLY A 235 7.31 11.08 6.68
N VAL A 236 7.00 10.09 5.83
CA VAL A 236 6.88 10.27 4.37
C VAL A 236 5.68 11.13 4.04
N VAL A 237 4.50 10.79 4.58
CA VAL A 237 3.27 11.52 4.27
C VAL A 237 3.26 12.93 4.85
N PRO A 238 3.68 13.19 6.12
CA PRO A 238 3.79 14.55 6.62
C PRO A 238 4.74 15.43 5.80
N LYS A 239 5.92 14.92 5.42
CA LYS A 239 6.87 15.65 4.56
C LYS A 239 6.26 15.97 3.20
N TRP A 240 5.60 14.99 2.59
CA TRP A 240 4.90 15.17 1.32
C TRP A 240 3.77 16.19 1.43
N ALA A 241 2.90 16.06 2.43
CA ALA A 241 1.76 16.94 2.64
C ALA A 241 2.21 18.39 2.88
N TRP A 242 3.29 18.59 3.65
CA TRP A 242 3.90 19.90 3.83
C TRP A 242 4.38 20.51 2.51
N SER A 243 5.03 19.72 1.64
CA SER A 243 5.47 20.20 0.33
C SER A 243 4.30 20.61 -0.57
N VAL A 244 3.22 19.80 -0.58
CA VAL A 244 2.01 20.10 -1.35
C VAL A 244 1.30 21.34 -0.81
N TRP A 245 1.26 21.52 0.51
CA TRP A 245 0.65 22.70 1.12
C TRP A 245 1.36 23.99 0.74
N LEU A 246 2.70 23.99 0.80
CA LEU A 246 3.52 25.13 0.37
C LEU A 246 3.28 25.48 -1.12
N GLU A 247 3.06 24.47 -1.96
CA GLU A 247 2.80 24.64 -3.39
C GLU A 247 1.36 25.12 -3.69
N CYS A 248 0.37 24.73 -2.89
CA CYS A 248 -1.04 24.90 -3.22
C CYS A 248 -1.78 26.04 -2.50
N GLN A 249 -1.23 26.61 -1.42
CA GLN A 249 -1.68 27.80 -0.65
C GLN A 249 -3.19 28.06 -0.35
N SER A 250 -4.19 27.32 -0.86
CA SER A 250 -5.60 27.73 -0.72
C SER A 250 -6.70 26.64 -0.71
N LEU A 251 -6.51 25.43 -1.25
CA LEU A 251 -7.65 24.50 -1.48
C LEU A 251 -7.77 23.27 -0.56
N TYR A 252 -6.72 22.91 0.20
CA TYR A 252 -6.70 21.66 0.99
C TYR A 252 -6.09 21.81 2.41
N ALA A 253 -5.92 23.04 2.89
CA ALA A 253 -5.20 23.34 4.13
C ALA A 253 -5.73 22.56 5.34
N ASP A 254 -7.05 22.49 5.52
CA ASP A 254 -7.66 21.89 6.72
C ASP A 254 -7.32 20.42 6.94
N THR A 255 -7.16 19.65 5.86
CA THR A 255 -6.82 18.21 5.98
C THR A 255 -5.31 18.00 6.16
N ILE A 256 -4.47 18.95 5.73
CA ILE A 256 -3.01 18.90 5.92
C ILE A 256 -2.63 19.38 7.31
N VAL A 257 -3.33 20.38 7.87
CA VAL A 257 -3.09 20.90 9.22
C VAL A 257 -3.37 19.86 10.31
N CYS A 258 -4.18 18.84 10.02
CA CYS A 258 -4.50 17.76 10.96
C CYS A 258 -3.52 16.57 10.92
N LEU A 259 -2.51 16.58 10.03
CA LEU A 259 -1.43 15.58 9.93
C LEU A 259 -0.22 15.96 10.78
#